data_AF-A0A2G9LV78-F1
#
_entry.id   AF-A0A2G9LV78-F1
#
_cell.length_a   1.000
_cell.length_b   1.000
_cell.length_c   1.000
_cell.angle_alpha   90.00
_cell.angle_beta   90.00
_cell.angle_gamma   90.00
#
_symmetry.space_group_name_H-M   'P 1'
#
loop_
_entity.id
_entity.type
_entity.pdbx_description
1 polymer ?
#
loop_
_entity_poly.entity_id
_entity_poly.type
_entity_poly.pdbx_seq_one_letter_code
_entity_poly.pdbx_strand_id
1 'polypeptide(L)'
;TILSTGYNGSVRGLPHCDESGHDMEDGHCVRTVHAEANAIVQAAKNGVAIDSAEIYITASPCWNCFKLIANAGIKTIYFGEFYR
;
A
#
# COMPACT_ATOMS: atom_id res chain seq x y z
N THR A 1 -15.96 8.11 6.43
CA THR A 1 -16.32 7.32 5.24
C THR A 1 -15.08 6.63 4.72
N ILE A 2 -15.19 5.42 4.17
CA ILE A 2 -14.07 4.72 3.53
C ILE A 2 -14.01 5.14 2.06
N LEU A 3 -12.86 5.64 1.60
CA LEU A 3 -12.66 6.16 0.23
C LEU A 3 -12.04 5.11 -0.70
N SER A 4 -11.07 4.36 -0.19
CA SER A 4 -10.40 3.27 -0.89
C SER A 4 -9.81 2.27 0.10
N THR A 5 -9.42 1.10 -0.40
CA THR A 5 -8.80 0.01 0.35
C THR A 5 -7.67 -0.62 -0.46
N GLY A 6 -6.76 -1.30 0.23
CA GLY A 6 -5.67 -2.04 -0.38
C GLY A 6 -5.14 -3.12 0.56
N TYR A 7 -4.56 -4.16 -0.03
CA TYR A 7 -3.80 -5.20 0.66
C TYR A 7 -2.51 -5.48 -0.13
N ASN A 8 -1.52 -6.11 0.48
CA ASN A 8 -0.29 -6.48 -0.20
C ASN A 8 -0.53 -7.66 -1.15
N GLY A 9 -0.26 -7.47 -2.43
CA GLY A 9 -0.53 -8.51 -3.44
C GLY A 9 0.24 -8.26 -4.73
N SER A 10 0.36 -9.29 -5.56
CA SER A 10 1.01 -9.16 -6.86
C SER A 10 0.31 -8.15 -7.75
N VAL A 11 1.06 -7.63 -8.73
CA VAL A 11 0.47 -6.81 -9.81
C VAL A 11 -0.69 -7.56 -10.45
N ARG A 12 -1.77 -6.83 -10.79
CA ARG A 12 -3.00 -7.40 -11.34
C ARG A 12 -2.72 -8.35 -12.51
N GLY A 13 -3.13 -9.60 -12.37
CA GLY A 13 -3.00 -10.65 -13.39
C GLY A 13 -1.70 -11.44 -13.33
N LEU A 14 -0.81 -11.16 -12.36
CA LEU A 14 0.37 -11.97 -12.08
C LEU A 14 0.13 -12.92 -10.89
N PRO A 15 0.83 -14.07 -10.85
CA PRO A 15 0.72 -15.01 -9.74
C PRO A 15 1.10 -14.38 -8.40
N HIS A 16 0.41 -14.80 -7.34
CA HIS A 16 0.66 -14.39 -5.96
C HIS A 16 1.86 -15.11 -5.34
N CYS A 17 2.35 -14.60 -4.21
CA CYS A 17 3.43 -15.26 -3.46
C CYS A 17 3.05 -16.69 -3.06
N ASP A 18 1.78 -16.92 -2.75
CA ASP A 18 1.27 -18.25 -2.38
C ASP A 18 1.28 -19.24 -3.56
N GLU A 19 1.34 -18.73 -4.80
CA GLU A 19 1.29 -19.54 -6.03
C GLU A 19 2.68 -19.74 -6.63
N SER A 20 3.56 -18.73 -6.55
CA SER A 20 4.87 -18.71 -7.23
C SER A 20 6.04 -18.42 -6.31
N GLY A 21 5.81 -18.40 -5.00
CA GLY A 21 6.81 -18.06 -3.99
C GLY A 21 7.10 -16.56 -3.89
N HIS A 22 7.76 -16.20 -2.80
CA HIS A 22 8.27 -14.84 -2.60
C HIS A 22 9.44 -14.57 -3.56
N ASP A 23 9.46 -13.35 -4.11
CA ASP A 23 10.56 -12.86 -4.92
C ASP A 23 11.43 -11.95 -4.05
N MET A 24 12.53 -12.48 -3.53
CA MET A 24 13.29 -11.85 -2.46
C MET A 24 14.52 -11.12 -3.01
N GLU A 25 14.58 -9.82 -2.79
CA GLU A 25 15.75 -8.98 -3.06
C GLU A 25 16.13 -8.23 -1.78
N ASP A 26 17.40 -8.30 -1.39
CA ASP A 26 17.93 -7.62 -0.19
C ASP A 26 17.11 -7.86 1.10
N GLY A 27 16.53 -9.05 1.24
CA GLY A 27 15.70 -9.43 2.40
C GLY A 27 14.25 -8.95 2.33
N HIS A 28 13.81 -8.37 1.21
CA HIS A 28 12.45 -7.89 1.00
C HIS A 28 11.77 -8.59 -0.18
N CYS A 29 10.48 -8.91 -0.03
CA CYS A 29 9.68 -9.46 -1.13
C CYS A 29 9.28 -8.33 -2.10
N VAL A 30 9.81 -8.35 -3.33
CA VAL A 30 9.54 -7.32 -4.36
C VAL A 30 8.35 -7.64 -5.26
N ARG A 31 7.80 -8.86 -5.18
CA ARG A 31 6.65 -9.30 -5.98
C ARG A 31 5.39 -8.49 -5.69
N THR A 32 5.21 -8.06 -4.45
CA THR A 32 3.95 -7.47 -3.98
C THR A 32 3.95 -5.97 -4.08
N VAL A 33 2.87 -5.41 -4.64
CA VAL A 33 2.48 -4.03 -4.40
C VAL A 33 1.94 -3.95 -2.98
N HIS A 34 2.48 -3.03 -2.19
CA HIS A 34 2.09 -2.83 -0.80
C HIS A 34 0.64 -2.35 -0.65
N ALA A 35 0.04 -2.59 0.52
CA ALA A 35 -1.34 -2.26 0.81
C ALA A 35 -1.64 -0.76 0.62
N GLU A 36 -0.74 0.09 1.08
CA GLU A 36 -0.82 1.55 1.01
C GLU A 36 -0.80 2.04 -0.43
N ALA A 37 0.13 1.49 -1.23
CA ALA A 37 0.23 1.80 -2.65
C ALA A 37 -1.03 1.33 -3.40
N ASN A 38 -1.56 0.15 -3.08
CA ASN A 38 -2.79 -0.36 -3.68
C ASN A 38 -4.01 0.51 -3.32
N ALA A 39 -4.11 1.03 -2.09
CA ALA A 39 -5.19 1.94 -1.70
C ALA A 39 -5.14 3.26 -2.48
N ILE A 40 -3.94 3.81 -2.72
CA ILE A 40 -3.73 5.01 -3.53
C ILE A 40 -4.03 4.74 -5.01
N VAL A 41 -3.56 3.61 -5.57
CA VAL A 41 -3.83 3.20 -6.95
C VAL A 41 -5.34 2.99 -7.16
N GLN A 42 -6.04 2.40 -6.21
CA GLN A 42 -7.49 2.21 -6.29
C GLN A 42 -8.23 3.56 -6.32
N ALA A 43 -7.84 4.51 -5.47
CA ALA A 43 -8.41 5.86 -5.48
C ALA A 43 -8.17 6.56 -6.82
N ALA A 44 -6.91 6.55 -7.31
CA ALA A 44 -6.55 7.16 -8.59
C ALA A 44 -7.31 6.53 -9.76
N LYS A 45 -7.41 5.20 -9.81
CA LYS A 45 -8.13 4.46 -10.87
C LYS A 45 -9.62 4.82 -10.92
N ASN A 46 -10.23 5.06 -9.77
CA ASN A 46 -11.66 5.35 -9.66
C ASN A 46 -11.97 6.86 -9.63
N GLY A 47 -10.97 7.74 -9.73
CA GLY A 47 -11.17 9.19 -9.66
C GLY A 47 -11.63 9.68 -8.29
N VAL A 48 -11.27 8.99 -7.20
CA VAL A 48 -11.63 9.36 -5.83
C VAL A 48 -10.55 10.28 -5.27
N ALA A 49 -10.95 11.48 -4.85
CA ALA A 49 -10.06 12.42 -4.18
C ALA A 49 -9.68 11.89 -2.79
N ILE A 50 -8.37 11.90 -2.49
CA ILE A 50 -7.80 11.47 -1.20
C ILE A 50 -6.89 12.55 -0.58
N ASP A 51 -6.87 13.76 -1.14
CA ASP A 51 -6.21 14.89 -0.50
C ASP A 51 -6.87 15.19 0.85
N SER A 52 -6.04 15.53 1.83
CA SER A 52 -6.48 15.83 3.20
C SER A 52 -7.16 14.66 3.94
N ALA A 53 -7.09 13.45 3.40
CA ALA A 53 -7.62 12.25 4.04
C ALA A 53 -6.70 11.71 5.14
N GLU A 54 -7.17 10.65 5.80
CA GLU A 54 -6.45 9.87 6.81
C GLU A 54 -6.34 8.42 6.33
N ILE A 55 -5.24 7.75 6.66
CA ILE A 55 -5.01 6.35 6.29
C ILE A 55 -4.82 5.48 7.54
N TYR A 56 -5.45 4.32 7.54
CA TYR A 56 -5.35 3.29 8.57
C TYR A 56 -4.73 2.05 7.95
N ILE A 57 -3.61 1.61 8.51
CA ILE A 57 -2.81 0.48 7.99
C ILE A 57 -2.43 -0.45 9.14
N THR A 58 -2.18 -1.72 8.84
CA THR A 58 -1.86 -2.71 9.88
C THR A 58 -0.43 -2.54 10.41
N ALA A 59 0.54 -2.34 9.54
CA ALA A 59 1.94 -2.07 9.87
C ALA A 59 2.38 -0.68 9.39
N SER A 60 3.36 -0.07 10.05
CA SER A 60 3.91 1.23 9.66
C SER A 60 4.42 1.21 8.21
N PRO A 61 4.29 2.30 7.45
CA PRO A 61 4.58 2.23 6.03
C PRO A 61 6.09 2.15 5.78
N CYS A 62 6.51 1.40 4.76
CA CYS A 62 7.89 1.46 4.29
C CYS A 62 8.18 2.86 3.69
N TRP A 63 9.46 3.19 3.51
CA TRP A 63 9.84 4.52 3.00
C TRP A 63 9.21 4.86 1.64
N ASN A 64 9.05 3.86 0.77
CA ASN A 64 8.40 4.07 -0.53
C ASN A 64 6.91 4.38 -0.38
N CYS A 65 6.19 3.66 0.47
CA CYS A 65 4.78 3.92 0.74
C CYS A 65 4.58 5.26 1.45
N PHE A 66 5.44 5.61 2.41
CA PHE A 66 5.40 6.91 3.08
C PHE A 66 5.48 8.08 2.09
N LYS A 67 6.43 8.04 1.13
CA LYS A 67 6.55 9.07 0.08
C LYS A 67 5.28 9.20 -0.75
N LEU A 68 4.63 8.08 -1.09
CA LEU A 68 3.37 8.08 -1.84
C LEU A 68 2.23 8.68 -1.01
N ILE A 69 2.09 8.28 0.25
CA ILE A 69 1.06 8.78 1.18
C ILE A 69 1.19 10.31 1.32
N ALA A 70 2.41 10.79 1.60
CA ALA A 70 2.68 12.21 1.77
C ALA A 70 2.37 13.01 0.50
N ASN A 71 2.81 12.53 -0.68
CA ASN A 71 2.55 13.19 -1.96
C ASN A 71 1.08 13.12 -2.38
N ALA A 72 0.32 12.12 -1.94
CA ALA A 72 -1.12 12.01 -2.19
C ALA A 72 -1.95 13.01 -1.36
N GLY A 73 -1.34 13.74 -0.42
CA GLY A 73 -1.99 14.76 0.39
C GLY A 73 -2.63 14.23 1.68
N ILE A 74 -2.46 12.95 2.01
CA ILE A 74 -2.97 12.33 3.24
C ILE A 74 -2.22 12.92 4.44
N LYS A 75 -2.95 13.33 5.49
CA LYS A 75 -2.40 14.12 6.62
C LYS A 75 -2.08 13.30 7.85
N THR A 76 -2.76 12.17 8.03
CA THR A 76 -2.64 11.35 9.23
C THR A 76 -2.46 9.89 8.88
N ILE A 77 -1.50 9.23 9.52
CA ILE A 77 -1.22 7.80 9.37
C ILE A 77 -1.46 7.14 10.73
N TYR A 78 -2.43 6.24 10.77
CA TYR A 78 -2.67 5.35 11.90
C TYR A 78 -2.14 3.96 11.54
N PHE A 79 -1.26 3.39 12.36
CA PHE A 79 -0.74 2.04 12.16
C PHE A 79 -0.85 1.20 13.43
N GLY A 80 -1.10 -0.10 13.27
CA GLY A 80 -1.24 -1.03 14.39
C GLY A 80 0.10 -1.42 15.02
N GLU A 81 1.10 -1.71 14.20
CA GLU A 81 2.44 -2.10 14.64
C GLU A 81 3.55 -1.46 13.81
N PHE A 82 4.76 -1.39 14.36
CA PHE A 82 5.93 -1.01 13.58
C PHE A 82 6.36 -2.17 12.67
N TYR A 83 6.54 -1.87 11.38
CA TYR A 83 7.04 -2.80 10.38
C TYR A 83 8.47 -3.26 10.72
N ARG A 84 8.78 -4.52 10.39
CA ARG A 84 10.03 -5.22 10.73
C ARG A 84 10.78 -5.63 9.48
#